data_AF-A0A837KU01-F1
#
_entry.id   AF-A0A837KU01-F1
#
_cell.length_a   1.000
_cell.length_b   1.000
_cell.length_c   1.000
_cell.angle_alpha   90.00
_cell.angle_beta   90.00
_cell.angle_gamma   90.00
#
_symmetry.space_group_name_H-M   'P 1'
#
loop_
_entity.id
_entity.type
_entity.pdbx_description
1 polymer ?
#
loop_
_entity_poly.entity_id
_entity_poly.type
_entity_poly.pdbx_seq_one_letter_code
_entity_poly.pdbx_strand_id
1 'polypeptide(L)'
;MLPTNVIWKPTTGVGYEHLRIREGSNRIHVNSMVIGRLDDATLTRIQYEMVLDSNWVTREVSLAIMGEEGALHLSSDGKGNWTNEVGEPIPELVGCIDIDISCTPFTNTLPIRRLSYSPWEPQPIQVVYFSAHELTYRQVQQQYTLLESKEDSSVYRYQAGTFVENITVDTNGLVLNYPDLFIREQV
;
A
#
# COMPACT_ATOMS: atom_id res chain seq x y z
N MET A 1 10.73 7.42 15.64
CA MET A 1 11.29 6.20 15.02
C MET A 1 10.12 5.47 14.38
N LEU A 2 10.25 5.00 13.14
CA LEU A 2 9.18 4.24 12.48
C LEU A 2 8.87 2.97 13.27
N PRO A 3 7.59 2.62 13.48
CA PRO A 3 7.25 1.36 14.11
C PRO A 3 7.75 0.22 13.23
N THR A 4 8.48 -0.71 13.85
CA THR A 4 9.10 -1.85 13.17
C THR A 4 8.07 -2.95 12.88
N ASN A 5 6.94 -2.96 13.58
CA ASN A 5 5.85 -3.91 13.42
C ASN A 5 4.52 -3.17 13.50
N VAL A 6 3.58 -3.52 12.63
CA VAL A 6 2.21 -3.02 12.64
C VAL A 6 1.26 -4.19 12.46
N ILE A 7 0.13 -4.15 13.16
CA ILE A 7 -0.97 -5.09 12.96
C ILE A 7 -2.20 -4.30 12.55
N TRP A 8 -2.81 -4.69 11.44
CA TRP A 8 -4.14 -4.22 11.04
C TRP A 8 -5.12 -5.38 11.07
N LYS A 9 -6.39 -5.07 11.26
CA LYS A 9 -7.49 -6.01 11.05
C LYS A 9 -8.56 -5.36 10.19
N PRO A 10 -9.38 -6.13 9.47
CA PRO A 10 -10.53 -5.56 8.82
C PRO A 10 -11.55 -5.12 9.87
N THR A 11 -12.33 -4.08 9.58
CA THR A 11 -13.39 -3.60 10.49
C THR A 11 -14.60 -4.54 10.50
N THR A 12 -14.78 -5.29 9.41
CA THR A 12 -15.80 -6.32 9.25
C THR A 12 -15.16 -7.65 8.80
N GLY A 13 -15.83 -8.77 9.06
CA GLY A 13 -15.31 -10.09 8.69
C GLY A 13 -14.19 -10.59 9.61
N VAL A 14 -13.30 -11.41 9.06
CA VAL A 14 -12.22 -12.07 9.82
C VAL A 14 -10.88 -11.93 9.11
N GLY A 15 -9.87 -11.52 9.85
CA GLY A 15 -8.50 -11.52 9.39
C GLY A 15 -7.59 -10.60 10.19
N TYR A 16 -6.30 -10.70 9.88
CA TYR A 16 -5.25 -9.84 10.39
C TYR A 16 -4.17 -9.68 9.31
N GLU A 17 -3.56 -8.51 9.28
CA GLU A 17 -2.28 -8.27 8.64
C GLU A 17 -1.24 -8.08 9.74
N HIS A 18 -0.10 -8.75 9.61
CA HIS A 18 1.11 -8.40 10.35
C HIS A 18 2.17 -7.93 9.36
N LEU A 19 2.57 -6.68 9.50
CA LEU A 19 3.56 -6.02 8.65
C LEU A 19 4.79 -5.63 9.46
N ARG A 20 5.96 -5.84 8.87
CA ARG A 20 7.26 -5.41 9.37
C ARG A 20 7.92 -4.42 8.43
N ILE A 21 8.41 -3.32 8.98
CA ILE A 21 9.19 -2.30 8.27
C ILE A 21 10.59 -2.31 8.85
N ARG A 22 11.61 -2.42 7.98
CA ARG A 22 13.01 -2.31 8.35
C ARG A 22 13.68 -1.25 7.48
N GLU A 23 14.15 -0.19 8.13
CA GLU A 23 15.00 0.81 7.48
C GLU A 23 16.45 0.32 7.46
N GLY A 24 16.99 0.15 6.26
CA GLY A 24 18.43 0.01 6.01
C GLY A 24 19.07 1.37 5.71
N SER A 25 20.34 1.36 5.29
CA SER A 25 21.07 2.60 4.99
C SER A 25 20.48 3.40 3.81
N ASN A 26 20.03 2.72 2.75
CA ASN A 26 19.51 3.35 1.53
C ASN A 26 18.17 2.77 1.03
N ARG A 27 17.61 1.81 1.77
CA ARG A 27 16.41 1.05 1.38
C ARG A 27 15.52 0.83 2.58
N ILE A 28 14.21 0.80 2.33
CA ILE A 28 13.22 0.39 3.31
C ILE A 28 12.67 -0.95 2.84
N HIS A 29 12.75 -1.95 3.69
CA HIS A 29 12.24 -3.29 3.42
C HIS A 29 10.92 -3.48 4.17
N VAL A 30 9.90 -3.92 3.43
CA VAL A 30 8.59 -4.24 3.96
C VAL A 30 8.33 -5.72 3.74
N ASN A 31 7.90 -6.41 4.79
CA ASN A 31 7.47 -7.81 4.71
C ASN A 31 6.14 -7.91 5.46
N SER A 32 5.14 -8.50 4.82
CA SER A 32 3.81 -8.61 5.38
C SER A 32 3.22 -10.00 5.17
N MET A 33 2.40 -10.42 6.14
CA MET A 33 1.54 -11.58 6.08
C MET A 33 0.10 -11.16 6.38
N VAL A 34 -0.78 -11.35 5.42
CA VAL A 34 -2.22 -11.12 5.57
C VAL A 34 -2.91 -12.47 5.64
N ILE A 35 -3.70 -12.70 6.69
CA ILE A 35 -4.50 -13.91 6.88
C ILE A 35 -5.94 -13.47 7.02
N GLY A 36 -6.85 -13.95 6.17
CA GLY A 36 -8.25 -13.55 6.26
C GLY A 36 -9.06 -13.96 5.05
N ARG A 37 -10.29 -13.44 5.01
CA ARG A 37 -11.16 -13.54 3.83
C ARG A 37 -10.91 -12.34 2.93
N LEU A 38 -10.48 -12.59 1.69
CA LEU A 38 -10.45 -11.55 0.65
C LEU A 38 -11.78 -11.47 -0.12
N ASP A 39 -12.54 -12.56 -0.08
CA ASP A 39 -13.86 -12.71 -0.68
C ASP A 39 -14.78 -13.52 0.27
N ASP A 40 -16.05 -13.67 -0.11
CA ASP A 40 -17.02 -14.44 0.68
C ASP A 40 -16.74 -15.95 0.68
N ALA A 41 -15.80 -16.45 -0.13
CA ALA A 41 -15.64 -17.87 -0.38
C ALA A 41 -14.53 -18.51 0.47
N THR A 42 -13.33 -17.92 0.54
CA THR A 42 -12.14 -18.67 1.00
C THR A 42 -11.24 -17.89 1.94
N LEU A 43 -10.80 -18.55 3.02
CA LEU A 43 -9.72 -18.06 3.87
C LEU A 43 -8.40 -18.25 3.16
N THR A 44 -7.64 -17.16 3.01
CA THR A 44 -6.35 -17.18 2.32
C THR A 44 -5.27 -16.56 3.19
N ARG A 45 -4.03 -16.80 2.78
CA ARG A 45 -2.81 -16.28 3.38
C ARG A 45 -2.02 -15.62 2.26
N ILE A 46 -1.88 -14.31 2.29
CA ILE A 46 -1.09 -13.57 1.33
C ILE A 46 0.21 -13.15 1.98
N GLN A 47 1.31 -13.38 1.30
CA GLN A 47 2.58 -12.76 1.62
C GLN A 47 2.87 -11.69 0.57
N TYR A 48 3.28 -10.50 1.03
CA TYR A 48 3.88 -9.53 0.14
C TYR A 48 5.16 -8.94 0.72
N GLU A 49 6.07 -8.62 -0.18
CA GLU A 49 7.35 -8.00 0.13
C GLU A 49 7.57 -6.80 -0.77
N MET A 50 8.13 -5.73 -0.20
CA MET A 50 8.45 -4.53 -0.95
C MET A 50 9.82 -4.02 -0.58
N VAL A 51 10.49 -3.45 -1.58
CA VAL A 51 11.69 -2.65 -1.40
C VAL A 51 11.37 -1.23 -1.84
N LEU A 52 11.54 -0.26 -0.94
CA LEU A 52 11.43 1.16 -1.24
C LEU A 52 12.80 1.82 -1.17
N ASP A 53 12.98 2.95 -1.84
CA ASP A 53 14.08 3.85 -1.55
C ASP A 53 13.80 4.75 -0.33
N SER A 54 14.77 5.60 0.03
CA SER A 54 14.65 6.54 1.15
C SER A 54 13.54 7.58 0.99
N ASN A 55 13.05 7.79 -0.24
CA ASN A 55 11.99 8.74 -0.58
C ASN A 55 10.63 8.04 -0.72
N TRP A 56 10.51 6.80 -0.21
CA TRP A 56 9.27 6.02 -0.24
C TRP A 56 8.79 5.63 -1.64
N VAL A 57 9.69 5.66 -2.63
CA VAL A 57 9.39 5.18 -4.00
C VAL A 57 9.63 3.68 -4.08
N THR A 58 8.65 2.95 -4.58
CA THR A 58 8.73 1.50 -4.79
C THR A 58 9.80 1.15 -5.81
N ARG A 59 10.62 0.16 -5.48
CA ARG A 59 11.68 -0.40 -6.33
C ARG A 59 11.40 -1.84 -6.71
N GLU A 60 10.87 -2.62 -5.77
CA GLU A 60 10.48 -4.01 -5.99
C GLU A 60 9.20 -4.28 -5.20
N VAL A 61 8.32 -5.11 -5.78
CA VAL A 61 7.15 -5.66 -5.11
C VAL A 61 7.00 -7.11 -5.49
N SER A 62 6.77 -7.97 -4.50
CA SER A 62 6.45 -9.38 -4.65
C SER A 62 5.15 -9.69 -3.91
N LEU A 63 4.26 -10.47 -4.50
CA LEU A 63 2.96 -10.84 -3.94
C LEU A 63 2.65 -12.30 -4.27
N ALA A 64 2.33 -13.10 -3.26
CA ALA A 64 2.04 -14.52 -3.42
C ALA A 64 0.91 -14.97 -2.49
N ILE A 65 0.13 -15.95 -2.96
CA ILE A 65 -0.85 -16.66 -2.14
C ILE A 65 -0.20 -17.93 -1.58
N MET A 66 -0.10 -18.02 -0.26
CA MET A 66 0.65 -19.07 0.43
C MET A 66 -0.07 -20.42 0.36
N GLY A 67 0.54 -21.35 -0.38
CA GLY A 67 0.00 -22.69 -0.62
C GLY A 67 -0.57 -22.86 -2.03
N GLU A 68 -0.54 -21.80 -2.84
CA GLU A 68 -0.88 -21.82 -4.26
C GLU A 68 0.39 -21.66 -5.12
N GLU A 69 0.32 -22.05 -6.39
CA GLU A 69 1.42 -21.84 -7.34
C GLU A 69 1.33 -20.44 -7.95
N GLY A 70 2.48 -19.81 -8.11
CA GLY A 70 2.60 -18.49 -8.72
C GLY A 70 2.83 -17.36 -7.73
N ALA A 71 3.46 -16.30 -8.23
CA ALA A 71 3.66 -15.04 -7.54
C ALA A 71 3.70 -13.94 -8.59
N LEU A 72 3.32 -12.72 -8.20
CA LEU A 72 3.62 -11.53 -8.98
C LEU A 72 4.91 -10.93 -8.46
N HIS A 73 5.85 -10.65 -9.35
CA HIS A 73 7.05 -9.88 -9.03
C HIS A 73 7.28 -8.78 -10.08
N LEU A 74 7.21 -7.53 -9.65
CA LEU A 74 7.51 -6.37 -10.49
C LEU A 74 8.64 -5.54 -9.90
N SER A 75 9.48 -5.00 -10.78
CA SER A 75 10.55 -4.06 -10.44
C SER A 75 10.28 -2.68 -11.07
N SER A 76 10.76 -1.62 -10.42
CA SER A 76 10.61 -0.24 -10.89
C SER A 76 11.94 0.51 -10.85
N ASP A 77 12.18 1.31 -11.89
CA ASP A 77 13.27 2.28 -11.91
C ASP A 77 12.99 3.53 -11.05
N GLY A 78 11.82 3.58 -10.39
CA GLY A 78 11.34 4.68 -9.54
C GLY A 78 11.10 5.99 -10.29
N LYS A 79 11.08 5.96 -11.62
CA LYS A 79 10.78 7.08 -12.51
C LYS A 79 9.54 6.80 -13.35
N GLY A 80 8.79 5.76 -13.00
CA GLY A 80 7.56 5.37 -13.67
C GLY A 80 7.73 4.27 -14.70
N ASN A 81 8.90 3.64 -14.81
CA ASN A 81 9.06 2.47 -15.67
C ASN A 81 9.09 1.20 -14.82
N TRP A 82 8.33 0.21 -15.26
CA TRP A 82 8.18 -1.07 -14.57
C TRP A 82 8.63 -2.21 -15.47
N THR A 83 9.19 -3.25 -14.86
CA THR A 83 9.58 -4.49 -15.53
C THR A 83 9.01 -5.70 -14.80
N ASN A 84 8.70 -6.75 -15.56
CA ASN A 84 8.32 -8.06 -15.00
C ASN A 84 9.53 -8.81 -14.44
N GLU A 85 9.31 -10.02 -13.94
CA GLU A 85 10.31 -10.90 -13.32
C GLU A 85 11.49 -11.29 -14.23
N VAL A 86 11.29 -11.29 -15.56
CA VAL A 86 12.37 -11.57 -16.54
C VAL A 86 13.04 -10.30 -17.06
N GLY A 87 12.64 -9.12 -16.55
CA GLY A 87 13.21 -7.83 -16.90
C GLY A 87 12.61 -7.18 -18.15
N GLU A 88 11.49 -7.69 -18.67
CA GLU A 88 10.79 -7.07 -19.80
C GLU A 88 9.97 -5.86 -19.33
N PRO A 89 9.98 -4.74 -20.08
CA PRO A 89 9.20 -3.55 -19.73
C PRO A 89 7.69 -3.83 -19.79
N ILE A 90 6.93 -3.13 -18.95
CA ILE A 90 5.47 -3.19 -18.89
C ILE A 90 4.91 -1.81 -19.30
N PRO A 91 4.65 -1.58 -20.60
CA PRO A 91 4.28 -0.26 -21.12
C PRO A 91 2.98 0.31 -20.53
N GLU A 92 2.03 -0.55 -20.16
CA GLU A 92 0.76 -0.12 -19.57
C GLU A 92 0.88 0.47 -18.16
N LEU A 93 2.05 0.38 -17.52
CA LEU A 93 2.30 0.95 -16.19
C LEU A 93 3.14 2.24 -16.23
N VAL A 94 3.49 2.73 -17.42
CA VAL A 94 4.34 3.92 -17.58
C VAL A 94 3.75 5.13 -16.85
N GLY A 95 4.56 5.75 -16.01
CA GLY A 95 4.20 6.92 -15.20
C GLY A 95 3.63 6.60 -13.82
N CYS A 96 3.36 5.34 -13.49
CA CYS A 96 2.97 4.94 -12.14
C CYS A 96 4.19 4.99 -11.21
N ILE A 97 4.11 5.77 -10.13
CA ILE A 97 5.20 5.88 -9.14
C ILE A 97 4.88 5.07 -7.88
N ASP A 98 3.64 5.19 -7.38
CA ASP A 98 3.20 4.46 -6.21
C ASP A 98 2.52 3.14 -6.62
N ILE A 99 2.29 2.29 -5.62
CA ILE A 99 1.48 1.08 -5.76
C ILE A 99 0.32 1.12 -4.79
N ASP A 100 -0.70 0.33 -5.06
CA ASP A 100 -1.82 0.03 -4.15
C ASP A 100 -2.03 -1.49 -4.14
N ILE A 101 -2.08 -2.09 -2.96
CA ILE A 101 -2.31 -3.54 -2.81
C ILE A 101 -3.64 -3.71 -2.07
N SER A 102 -4.58 -4.40 -2.71
CA SER A 102 -5.99 -4.46 -2.29
C SER A 102 -6.24 -4.98 -0.87
N CYS A 103 -5.31 -5.74 -0.30
CA CYS A 103 -5.47 -6.40 1.00
C CYS A 103 -4.81 -5.66 2.18
N THR A 104 -4.29 -4.44 1.97
CA THR A 104 -3.56 -3.72 3.01
C THR A 104 -3.77 -2.19 2.95
N PRO A 105 -3.92 -1.51 4.10
CA PRO A 105 -3.90 -0.05 4.15
C PRO A 105 -2.46 0.51 4.12
N PHE A 106 -1.42 -0.33 4.17
CA PHE A 106 -0.04 0.14 4.23
C PHE A 106 0.34 0.97 3.00
N THR A 107 -0.12 0.59 1.81
CA THR A 107 0.24 1.25 0.56
C THR A 107 -0.24 2.70 0.47
N ASN A 108 -1.27 3.09 1.23
CA ASN A 108 -1.66 4.51 1.38
C ASN A 108 -0.55 5.37 2.00
N THR A 109 0.35 4.76 2.80
CA THR A 109 1.50 5.44 3.43
C THR A 109 2.47 5.98 2.38
N LEU A 110 2.62 5.31 1.23
CA LEU A 110 3.62 5.67 0.22
C LEU A 110 3.39 7.09 -0.34
N PRO A 111 2.24 7.42 -0.95
CA PRO A 111 1.99 8.78 -1.43
C PRO A 111 1.87 9.80 -0.29
N ILE A 112 1.41 9.39 0.90
CA ILE A 112 1.35 10.28 2.08
C ILE A 112 2.75 10.75 2.49
N ARG A 113 3.75 9.86 2.42
CA ARG A 113 5.13 10.20 2.78
C ARG A 113 5.96 10.79 1.65
N ARG A 114 5.64 10.43 0.40
CA ARG A 114 6.40 10.85 -0.78
C ARG A 114 6.04 12.27 -1.24
N LEU A 115 4.76 12.65 -1.14
CA LEU A 115 4.27 13.92 -1.63
C LEU A 115 4.34 15.03 -0.58
N SER A 116 4.40 16.27 -1.05
CA SER A 116 4.20 17.45 -0.21
C SER A 116 2.74 17.90 -0.34
N TYR A 117 2.05 18.05 0.77
CA TYR A 117 0.63 18.42 0.79
C TYR A 117 0.44 19.84 1.31
N SER A 118 -0.34 20.63 0.57
CA SER A 118 -1.01 21.80 1.13
C SER A 118 -2.39 21.37 1.63
N PRO A 119 -2.87 21.91 2.77
CA PRO A 119 -4.22 21.65 3.24
C PRO A 119 -5.27 21.96 2.16
N TRP A 120 -6.22 21.03 1.97
CA TRP A 120 -7.33 21.11 1.02
C TRP A 120 -6.96 21.12 -0.47
N GLU A 121 -5.68 20.97 -0.82
CA GLU A 121 -5.26 20.84 -2.22
C GLU A 121 -5.20 19.37 -2.66
N PRO A 122 -5.96 18.97 -3.69
CA PRO A 122 -5.93 17.61 -4.19
C PRO A 122 -4.62 17.28 -4.92
N GLN A 123 -4.04 16.13 -4.60
CA GLN A 123 -2.84 15.59 -5.23
C GLN A 123 -3.21 14.32 -6.01
N PRO A 124 -3.40 14.42 -7.34
CA PRO A 124 -3.66 13.25 -8.18
C PRO A 124 -2.37 12.43 -8.33
N ILE A 125 -2.52 11.10 -8.27
CA ILE A 125 -1.44 10.15 -8.50
C ILE A 125 -1.89 9.04 -9.44
N GLN A 126 -0.89 8.42 -10.06
CA GLN A 126 -1.06 7.23 -10.87
C GLN A 126 -0.38 6.06 -10.14
N VAL A 127 -1.12 4.99 -9.88
CA VAL A 127 -0.62 3.84 -9.13
C VAL A 127 -0.72 2.57 -9.96
N VAL A 128 0.18 1.63 -9.67
CA VAL A 128 0.00 0.22 -10.02
C VAL A 128 -0.86 -0.41 -8.93
N TYR A 129 -2.13 -0.68 -9.23
CA TYR A 129 -3.03 -1.41 -8.34
C TYR A 129 -2.81 -2.91 -8.52
N PHE A 130 -2.59 -3.62 -7.42
CA PHE A 130 -2.44 -5.06 -7.33
C PHE A 130 -3.68 -5.68 -6.68
N SER A 131 -4.34 -6.58 -7.40
CA SER A 131 -5.35 -7.47 -6.84
C SER A 131 -4.65 -8.63 -6.14
N ALA A 132 -4.66 -8.65 -4.81
CA ALA A 132 -4.01 -9.71 -4.04
C ALA A 132 -4.76 -11.05 -4.12
N HIS A 133 -6.05 -11.01 -4.47
CA HIS A 133 -6.85 -12.21 -4.67
C HIS A 133 -6.60 -12.86 -6.03
N GLU A 134 -6.54 -12.06 -7.09
CA GLU A 134 -6.41 -12.57 -8.47
C GLU A 134 -4.96 -12.67 -8.94
N LEU A 135 -4.01 -12.12 -8.18
CA LEU A 135 -2.62 -11.94 -8.60
C LEU A 135 -2.54 -11.25 -9.97
N THR A 136 -3.27 -10.14 -10.11
CA THR A 136 -3.28 -9.26 -11.29
C THR A 136 -2.87 -7.84 -10.92
N TYR A 137 -2.48 -7.05 -11.91
CA TYR A 137 -2.19 -5.64 -11.74
C TYR A 137 -2.79 -4.79 -12.86
N ARG A 138 -3.04 -3.51 -12.56
CA ARG A 138 -3.51 -2.51 -13.54
C ARG A 138 -3.20 -1.10 -13.08
N GLN A 139 -3.14 -0.16 -14.02
CA GLN A 139 -3.05 1.26 -13.71
C GLN A 139 -4.36 1.81 -13.13
N VAL A 140 -4.27 2.59 -12.06
CA VAL A 140 -5.42 3.27 -11.42
C VAL A 140 -5.08 4.71 -11.10
N GLN A 141 -6.02 5.63 -11.35
CA GLN A 141 -5.94 7.01 -10.89
C GLN A 141 -6.50 7.12 -9.48
N GLN A 142 -5.72 7.75 -8.61
CA GLN A 142 -6.11 8.03 -7.23
C GLN A 142 -5.83 9.48 -6.89
N GLN A 143 -6.39 9.96 -5.79
CA GLN A 143 -6.17 11.30 -5.31
C GLN A 143 -6.13 11.30 -3.79
N TYR A 144 -5.18 12.06 -3.24
CA TYR A 144 -5.08 12.33 -1.81
C TYR A 144 -5.25 13.82 -1.55
N THR A 145 -5.93 14.18 -0.48
CA THR A 145 -6.07 15.58 -0.03
C THR A 145 -5.89 15.64 1.47
N LEU A 146 -4.91 16.40 1.96
CA LEU A 146 -4.74 16.63 3.38
C LEU A 146 -5.91 17.50 3.89
N LEU A 147 -6.72 16.96 4.80
CA LEU A 147 -7.87 17.67 5.39
C LEU A 147 -7.51 18.30 6.73
N GLU A 148 -6.76 17.56 7.54
CA GLU A 148 -6.41 17.95 8.90
C GLU A 148 -5.02 17.43 9.27
N SER A 149 -4.23 18.25 9.95
CA SER A 149 -2.94 17.88 10.52
C SER A 149 -2.89 18.32 11.98
N LYS A 150 -2.84 17.36 12.89
CA LYS A 150 -2.69 17.55 14.35
C LYS A 150 -1.30 17.10 14.78
N GLU A 151 -0.97 17.29 16.06
CA GLU A 151 0.32 16.90 16.65
C GLU A 151 0.59 15.39 16.48
N ASP A 152 -0.42 14.55 16.74
CA ASP A 152 -0.26 13.09 16.77
C ASP A 152 -0.87 12.34 15.57
N SER A 153 -1.63 13.02 14.71
CA SER A 153 -2.32 12.38 13.59
C SER A 153 -2.66 13.35 12.47
N SER A 154 -2.90 12.81 11.28
CA SER A 154 -3.40 13.56 10.13
C SER A 154 -4.55 12.81 9.47
N VAL A 155 -5.43 13.55 8.80
CA VAL A 155 -6.57 12.99 8.05
C VAL A 155 -6.41 13.35 6.58
N TYR A 156 -6.40 12.33 5.73
CA TYR A 156 -6.33 12.46 4.27
C TYR A 156 -7.64 11.97 3.66
N ARG A 157 -8.24 12.77 2.78
CA ARG A 157 -9.26 12.26 1.87
C ARG A 157 -8.58 11.47 0.77
N TYR A 158 -8.88 10.19 0.71
CA TYR A 158 -8.56 9.32 -0.40
C TYR A 158 -9.74 9.26 -1.37
N GLN A 159 -9.44 9.23 -2.67
CA GLN A 159 -10.44 9.06 -3.71
C GLN A 159 -9.88 8.21 -4.86
N ALA A 160 -10.69 7.24 -5.31
CA ALA A 160 -10.46 6.46 -6.52
C ALA A 160 -11.81 6.22 -7.23
N GLY A 161 -12.01 6.87 -8.38
CA GLY A 161 -13.32 6.87 -9.04
C GLY A 161 -14.42 7.46 -8.16
N THR A 162 -15.47 6.69 -7.90
CA THR A 162 -16.59 7.06 -7.00
C THR A 162 -16.34 6.73 -5.53
N PHE A 163 -15.31 5.94 -5.24
CA PHE A 163 -14.96 5.59 -3.86
C PHE A 163 -14.20 6.75 -3.21
N VAL A 164 -14.65 7.18 -2.04
CA VAL A 164 -14.08 8.31 -1.29
C VAL A 164 -14.11 7.97 0.19
N GLU A 165 -12.96 8.04 0.85
CA GLU A 165 -12.85 7.81 2.29
C GLU A 165 -11.87 8.76 2.95
N ASN A 166 -12.09 9.05 4.24
CA ASN A 166 -11.16 9.85 5.03
C ASN A 166 -10.30 8.92 5.90
N ILE A 167 -9.04 8.77 5.51
CA ILE A 167 -8.06 7.91 6.17
C ILE A 167 -7.35 8.71 7.25
N THR A 168 -7.35 8.19 8.48
CA THR A 168 -6.56 8.74 9.58
C THR A 168 -5.23 8.02 9.66
N VAL A 169 -4.14 8.77 9.73
CA VAL A 169 -2.76 8.25 9.84
C VAL A 169 -2.05 8.83 11.05
N ASP A 170 -1.05 8.11 11.57
CA ASP A 170 -0.16 8.61 12.61
C ASP A 170 0.91 9.57 12.07
N THR A 171 1.80 10.03 12.94
CA THR A 171 2.92 10.93 12.60
C THR A 171 3.94 10.34 11.62
N ASN A 172 3.93 9.02 11.42
CA ASN A 172 4.74 8.31 10.45
C ASN A 172 4.00 8.07 9.13
N GLY A 173 2.78 8.59 8.97
CA GLY A 173 1.94 8.36 7.79
C GLY A 173 1.30 6.98 7.73
N LEU A 174 1.45 6.16 8.78
CA LEU A 174 0.88 4.82 8.83
C LEU A 174 -0.59 4.90 9.23
N VAL A 175 -1.43 4.16 8.51
CA VAL A 175 -2.87 4.15 8.73
C VAL A 175 -3.22 3.71 10.16
N LEU A 176 -3.97 4.56 10.86
CA LEU A 176 -4.61 4.29 12.13
C LEU A 176 -6.01 3.71 11.91
N ASN A 177 -6.78 4.36 11.02
CA ASN A 177 -8.15 3.99 10.71
C ASN A 177 -8.44 4.31 9.24
N TYR A 178 -8.93 3.30 8.54
CA TYR A 178 -9.52 3.39 7.21
C TYR A 178 -10.99 2.97 7.37
N PRO A 179 -11.94 3.92 7.39
CA PRO A 179 -13.34 3.65 7.66
C PRO A 179 -13.87 2.46 6.85
N ASP A 180 -14.63 1.59 7.51
CA ASP A 180 -15.28 0.40 6.95
C ASP A 180 -14.36 -0.63 6.27
N LEU A 181 -13.04 -0.42 6.28
CA LEU A 181 -12.07 -1.32 5.68
C LEU A 181 -11.06 -1.85 6.70
N PHE A 182 -10.25 -0.99 7.33
CA PHE A 182 -9.14 -1.41 8.18
C PHE A 182 -9.00 -0.57 9.45
N ILE A 183 -8.61 -1.20 10.55
CA ILE A 183 -8.21 -0.51 11.78
C ILE A 183 -6.89 -1.08 12.29
N ARG A 184 -6.02 -0.20 12.78
CA ARG A 184 -4.75 -0.60 13.40
C ARG A 184 -4.99 -1.10 14.82
N GLU A 185 -4.44 -2.26 15.15
CA GLU A 185 -4.46 -2.78 16.51
C GLU A 185 -3.49 -2.00 17.41
N GLN A 186 -3.86 -1.85 18.67
CA GLN A 186 -2.93 -1.38 19.70
C GLN A 186 -2.14 -2.59 20.20
N VAL A 187 -0.83 -2.60 19.95
CA VAL A 187 0.09 -3.67 20.37
C VAL A 187 0.99 -3.16 21.48
#